data_AF-A0A5L4UX82-F1
#
_entry.id   AF-A0A5L4UX82-F1
#
_cell.length_a   1.000
_cell.length_b   1.000
_cell.length_c   1.000
_cell.angle_alpha   90.00
_cell.angle_beta   90.00
_cell.angle_gamma   90.00
#
_symmetry.space_group_name_H-M   'P 1'
#
loop_
_entity.id
_entity.type
_entity.pdbx_description
1 polymer ?
#
loop_
_entity_poly.entity_id
_entity_poly.type
_entity_poly.pdbx_seq_one_letter_code
_entity_poly.pdbx_strand_id
1 'polypeptide(L)' 'MKVSFEVGGRGDFIVELDGKVIFSKKALKDGERFPEVGEISKLIKEN' A
#
# COMPACT_ATOMS: atom_id res chain seq x y z
N MET A 1 0.87 -8.05 15.37
CA MET A 1 1.08 -7.48 14.03
C MET A 1 2.42 -6.77 14.03
N LYS A 2 3.33 -7.13 13.12
CA LYS A 2 4.62 -6.47 12.98
C LYS A 2 4.54 -5.57 11.76
N VAL A 3 5.00 -4.32 11.90
CA VAL A 3 5.07 -3.36 10.80
C VAL A 3 6.54 -3.01 10.60
N SER A 4 7.00 -3.05 9.36
CA SER A 4 8.33 -2.57 8.95
C SER A 4 8.17 -1.46 7.94
N PHE A 5 9.18 -0.58 7.90
CA PHE A 5 9.27 0.49 6.92
C PHE A 5 10.57 0.31 6.16
N GLU A 6 10.48 0.36 4.84
CA GLU A 6 11.62 0.16 3.94
C GLU A 6 11.75 1.38 3.01
N VAL A 7 12.99 1.76 2.73
CA VAL A 7 13.27 2.83 1.77
C VAL A 7 13.18 2.24 0.37
N GLY A 8 12.10 2.57 -0.34
CA GLY A 8 11.89 2.19 -1.73
C GLY A 8 12.58 3.13 -2.74
N GLY A 9 12.22 2.98 -4.02
CA GLY A 9 12.67 3.85 -5.09
C GLY A 9 12.01 5.23 -5.07
N ARG A 10 12.45 6.11 -5.97
CA ARG A 10 11.94 7.49 -6.04
C ARG A 10 10.46 7.49 -6.41
N GLY A 11 9.62 7.93 -5.46
CA GLY A 11 8.19 8.05 -5.65
C GLY A 11 7.44 6.72 -5.55
N ASP A 12 8.03 5.68 -4.95
CA ASP A 12 7.30 4.45 -4.65
C ASP A 12 6.49 4.58 -3.35
N PHE A 13 5.30 4.00 -3.37
CA PHE A 13 4.50 3.75 -2.18
C PHE A 13 3.74 2.45 -2.38
N ILE A 14 4.22 1.40 -1.70
CA ILE A 14 3.72 0.04 -1.80
C ILE A 14 3.43 -0.44 -0.39
N VAL A 15 2.28 -1.09 -0.19
CA VAL A 15 1.92 -1.73 1.07
C VAL A 15 1.74 -3.21 0.81
N GLU A 16 2.46 -4.01 1.60
CA GLU A 16 2.41 -5.46 1.53
C GLU A 16 1.87 -6.04 2.85
N LEU A 17 1.09 -7.11 2.72
CA LEU A 17 0.61 -7.94 3.83
C LEU A 17 1.05 -9.37 3.55
N ASP A 18 1.87 -9.93 4.45
CA ASP A 18 2.42 -11.29 4.32
C ASP A 18 3.08 -11.58 2.95
N GLY A 19 3.78 -10.58 2.40
CA GLY A 19 4.45 -10.64 1.09
C GLY A 19 3.54 -10.44 -0.11
N LYS A 20 2.24 -10.18 0.10
CA LYS A 20 1.28 -9.84 -0.95
C LYS A 20 1.08 -8.33 -1.01
N VAL A 21 1.26 -7.73 -2.18
CA VAL A 21 0.94 -6.31 -2.40
C VAL A 21 -0.58 -6.11 -2.27
N ILE A 22 -0.98 -5.30 -1.29
CA ILE A 22 -2.39 -4.91 -1.07
C ILE A 22 -2.67 -3.49 -1.57
N PHE A 23 -1.63 -2.65 -1.72
CA PHE A 23 -1.76 -1.31 -2.31
C PHE A 23 -0.47 -0.92 -3.04
N SER A 24 -0.60 -0.28 -4.20
CA SER A 24 0.50 0.38 -4.90
C SER A 24 -0.01 1.64 -5.57
N LYS A 25 0.58 2.80 -5.26
CA LYS A 25 0.17 4.08 -5.85
C LYS A 25 0.27 4.11 -7.38
N LYS A 26 1.16 3.31 -7.97
CA LYS A 26 1.39 3.23 -9.42
C LYS A 26 0.40 2.29 -10.14
N ALA A 27 -0.30 1.43 -9.39
CA ALA A 27 -1.24 0.46 -9.94
C ALA A 27 -2.69 0.98 -10.03
N LEU A 28 -2.92 2.23 -9.63
CA LEU A 28 -4.24 2.84 -9.61
C LEU A 28 -4.66 3.26 -11.02
N LYS A 29 -5.92 2.96 -11.39
CA LYS A 29 -6.47 3.28 -12.72
C LYS A 29 -6.73 4.79 -12.90
N ASP A 30 -7.01 5.49 -11.80
CA ASP A 30 -7.38 6.91 -11.80
C ASP A 30 -6.19 7.85 -11.57
N GLY A 31 -4.96 7.35 -11.74
CA GLY A 31 -3.71 8.10 -11.56
C GLY A 31 -3.00 7.81 -10.22
N GLU A 32 -1.79 8.35 -10.07
CA GLU A 32 -0.97 8.12 -8.88
C GLU A 32 -1.48 8.92 -7.67
N ARG A 33 -1.88 8.23 -6.60
CA ARG A 33 -2.20 8.85 -5.31
C ARG A 33 -1.73 8.01 -4.12
N PHE A 34 -1.60 8.67 -2.98
CA PHE A 34 -1.48 8.00 -1.69
C PHE A 34 -2.85 7.43 -1.25
N PRO A 35 -2.84 6.43 -0.35
CA PRO A 35 -4.09 5.90 0.19
C PRO A 35 -4.84 6.95 1.00
N GLU A 36 -6.17 6.88 0.97
CA GLU A 36 -7.02 7.68 1.86
C GLU A 36 -6.94 7.15 3.30
N VAL A 37 -7.32 8.01 4.25
CA VAL A 37 -7.36 7.63 5.67
C VAL A 37 -8.28 6.42 5.86
N GLY A 38 -7.71 5.33 6.37
CA GLY A 38 -8.44 4.09 6.62
C GLY A 38 -8.57 3.14 5.42
N GLU A 39 -8.11 3.51 4.22
CA GLU A 39 -8.12 2.63 3.04
C GLU A 39 -7.27 1.38 3.26
N ILE A 40 -6.02 1.56 3.72
CA ILE A 40 -5.14 0.43 4.04
C ILE A 40 -5.75 -0.48 5.12
N SER A 41 -6.40 0.10 6.13
CA SER A 41 -7.07 -0.67 7.18
C SER A 41 -8.24 -1.49 6.67
N LYS A 42 -8.94 -1.05 5.61
CA LYS A 42 -9.98 -1.84 4.95
C LYS A 42 -9.35 -2.98 4.15
N LEU A 43 -8.31 -2.68 3.35
CA LEU A 43 -7.60 -3.69 2.55
C LEU A 43 -6.99 -4.81 3.40
N ILE A 44 -6.47 -4.49 4.59
CA ILE A 44 -5.98 -5.50 5.54
C ILE A 44 -7.10 -6.41 6.06
N LYS A 45 -8.34 -5.92 6.21
CA LYS A 45 -9.47 -6.75 6.68
C LYS A 45 -10.05 -7.64 5.60
N GLU A 46 -9.82 -7.29 4.33
CA GLU A 46 -10.34 -8.00 3.15
C GLU A 46 -9.39 -9.09 2.64
N ASN A 47 -8.16 -9.15 3.17
CA ASN A 47 -7.14 -10.17 2.85
C ASN A 47 -6.88 -11.07 4.06
#